data_AF-A0A169MYT0-F1
#
_entry.id   AF-A0A169MYT0-F1
#
_cell.length_a   1.000
_cell.length_b   1.000
_cell.length_c   1.000
_cell.angle_alpha   90.00
_cell.angle_beta   90.00
_cell.angle_gamma   90.00
#
_symmetry.space_group_name_H-M   'P 1'
#
loop_
_entity.id
_entity.type
_entity.pdbx_description
1 polymer ?
#
loop_
_entity_poly.entity_id
_entity_poly.type
_entity_poly.pdbx_seq_one_letter_code
_entity_poly.pdbx_strand_id
1 'polypeptide(L)'
;MVEQFAASLGPGGIDELLDGACTLIYMYMKWLRMAYEDHDKDVIEYVVPNLVATMRMMTMSIPREVIPTMAGLVIAAGTGLSPNLWRKQYGYWTKEEMTPLEATAFLLAEHINNITEDPDFATRLIATALSEAYED
;
A
#
# COMPACT_ATOMS: atom_id res chain seq x y z
N MET A 1 -5.48 14.04 -11.29
CA MET A 1 -6.59 13.07 -11.29
C MET A 1 -7.10 12.86 -9.86
N VAL A 2 -6.24 12.42 -8.93
CA VAL A 2 -6.61 12.27 -7.51
C VAL A 2 -7.08 13.57 -6.85
N GLU A 3 -6.44 14.72 -7.12
CA GLU A 3 -6.89 16.00 -6.54
C GLU A 3 -8.30 16.41 -6.99
N GLN A 4 -8.66 16.18 -8.25
CA GLN A 4 -10.00 16.48 -8.76
C GLN A 4 -11.04 15.50 -8.22
N PHE A 5 -10.66 14.23 -8.04
CA PHE A 5 -11.53 13.22 -7.42
C PHE A 5 -11.73 13.49 -5.93
N ALA A 6 -10.66 13.75 -5.19
CA ALA A 6 -10.71 14.06 -3.76
C ALA A 6 -11.47 15.37 -3.48
N ALA A 7 -11.36 16.37 -4.36
CA ALA A 7 -12.17 17.59 -4.29
C ALA A 7 -13.68 17.32 -4.49
N SER A 8 -14.05 16.22 -5.14
CA SER A 8 -15.45 15.82 -5.35
C SER A 8 -16.06 15.04 -4.16
N LEU A 9 -15.23 14.54 -3.23
CA LEU A 9 -15.67 13.74 -2.08
C LEU A 9 -16.23 14.58 -0.92
N GLY A 10 -16.14 15.91 -1.01
CA GLY A 10 -16.63 16.82 0.03
C GLY A 10 -15.62 17.09 1.15
N PRO A 11 -16.04 17.79 2.23
CA PRO A 11 -15.17 18.11 3.35
C PRO A 11 -14.62 16.84 4.02
N GLY A 12 -13.29 16.71 4.11
CA GLY A 12 -12.62 15.56 4.75
C GLY A 12 -12.28 14.39 3.81
N GLY A 13 -12.74 14.41 2.55
CA GLY A 13 -12.51 13.29 1.63
C GLY A 13 -11.04 12.99 1.29
N ILE A 14 -10.14 13.96 1.46
CA ILE A 14 -8.68 13.73 1.34
C ILE A 14 -8.17 12.88 2.51
N ASP A 15 -8.62 13.16 3.73
CA ASP A 15 -8.20 12.44 4.94
C ASP A 15 -8.75 11.00 4.89
N GLU A 16 -10.00 10.83 4.47
CA GLU A 16 -10.61 9.51 4.27
C GLU A 16 -9.90 8.69 3.18
N LEU A 17 -9.53 9.32 2.06
CA LEU A 17 -8.78 8.65 0.99
C LEU A 17 -7.39 8.20 1.46
N LEU A 18 -6.72 9.06 2.23
CA LEU A 18 -5.41 8.78 2.82
C LEU A 18 -5.48 7.62 3.80
N ASP A 19 -6.49 7.61 4.69
CA ASP A 19 -6.75 6.52 5.62
C ASP A 19 -7.06 5.22 4.88
N GLY A 20 -7.87 5.29 3.82
CA GLY A 20 -8.15 4.17 2.92
C GLY A 20 -6.90 3.61 2.27
N ALA A 21 -6.04 4.45 1.69
CA ALA A 21 -4.79 4.01 1.05
C ALA A 21 -3.82 3.36 2.07
N CYS A 22 -3.70 3.93 3.27
CA CYS A 22 -2.90 3.33 4.34
C CYS A 22 -3.48 1.97 4.77
N THR A 23 -4.80 1.85 4.82
CA THR A 23 -5.48 0.59 5.15
C THR A 23 -5.25 -0.47 4.08
N LEU A 24 -5.34 -0.12 2.79
CA LEU A 24 -5.04 -1.02 1.68
C LEU A 24 -3.61 -1.57 1.76
N ILE A 25 -2.62 -0.70 1.93
CA ILE A 25 -1.21 -1.12 2.09
C ILE A 25 -1.05 -2.08 3.26
N TYR A 26 -1.67 -1.78 4.40
CA TYR A 26 -1.61 -2.65 5.57
C TYR A 26 -2.25 -4.01 5.32
N MET A 27 -3.44 -4.06 4.71
CA MET A 27 -4.14 -5.31 4.41
C MET A 27 -3.39 -6.16 3.39
N TYR A 28 -2.85 -5.55 2.34
CA TYR A 28 -2.02 -6.25 1.35
C TYR A 28 -0.77 -6.83 1.98
N MET A 29 -0.04 -6.05 2.80
CA MET A 29 1.15 -6.56 3.49
C MET A 29 0.83 -7.64 4.52
N LYS A 30 -0.31 -7.52 5.22
CA LYS A 30 -0.77 -8.56 6.15
C LYS A 30 -1.07 -9.86 5.42
N TRP A 31 -1.77 -9.81 4.29
CA TRP A 31 -2.04 -10.99 3.48
C TRP A 31 -0.75 -11.59 2.92
N LEU A 32 0.13 -10.77 2.33
CA LEU A 32 1.44 -11.23 1.83
C LEU A 32 2.22 -11.91 2.94
N ARG A 33 2.27 -11.32 4.14
CA ARG A 33 2.93 -11.91 5.30
C ARG A 33 2.40 -13.31 5.60
N MET A 34 1.07 -13.47 5.69
CA MET A 34 0.46 -14.78 5.94
C MET A 34 0.81 -15.79 4.83
N ALA A 35 0.79 -15.35 3.57
CA ALA A 35 1.11 -16.22 2.43
C ALA A 35 2.59 -16.67 2.39
N TYR A 36 3.53 -15.78 2.73
CA TYR A 36 4.95 -16.14 2.81
C TYR A 36 5.26 -16.99 4.07
N GLU A 37 4.63 -16.69 5.21
CA GLU A 37 4.78 -17.45 6.46
C GLU A 37 4.30 -18.91 6.31
N ASP A 38 3.23 -19.16 5.53
CA ASP A 38 2.76 -20.53 5.21
C ASP A 38 3.81 -21.38 4.46
N HIS A 39 4.82 -20.73 3.89
CA HIS A 39 5.94 -21.35 3.19
C HIS A 39 7.29 -21.16 3.90
N ASP A 40 7.30 -20.82 5.20
CA ASP A 40 8.51 -20.56 6.00
C ASP A 40 9.43 -19.47 5.39
N LYS A 41 8.84 -18.47 4.71
CA LYS A 41 9.57 -17.36 4.07
C LYS A 41 9.33 -16.04 4.78
N ASP A 42 10.34 -15.18 4.79
CA ASP A 42 10.24 -13.83 5.32
C ASP A 42 9.64 -12.87 4.27
N VAL A 43 8.51 -12.23 4.58
CA VAL A 43 7.84 -11.32 3.64
C VAL A 43 8.69 -10.11 3.26
N ILE A 44 9.53 -9.59 4.15
CA ILE A 44 10.36 -8.42 3.89
C ILE A 44 11.48 -8.78 2.91
N GLU A 45 12.10 -9.94 3.07
CA GLU A 45 13.12 -10.48 2.17
C GLU A 45 12.61 -10.57 0.72
N TYR A 46 11.36 -10.98 0.51
CA TYR A 46 10.82 -11.20 -0.83
C TYR A 46 10.11 -9.98 -1.44
N VAL A 47 9.37 -9.21 -0.63
CA VAL A 47 8.57 -8.08 -1.14
C VAL A 47 9.41 -6.82 -1.33
N VAL A 48 10.22 -6.43 -0.34
CA VAL A 48 10.88 -5.11 -0.35
C VAL A 48 11.91 -4.97 -1.48
N PRO A 49 12.84 -5.94 -1.71
CA PRO A 49 13.79 -5.83 -2.81
C PRO A 49 13.12 -5.80 -4.18
N ASN A 50 12.06 -6.58 -4.38
CA ASN A 50 11.30 -6.61 -5.62
C ASN A 50 10.65 -5.24 -5.88
N LEU A 51 9.94 -4.70 -4.89
CA LEU A 51 9.27 -3.42 -5.01
C LEU A 51 10.25 -2.28 -5.27
N VAL A 52 11.37 -2.22 -4.53
CA VAL A 52 12.42 -1.22 -4.72
C VAL A 52 13.05 -1.33 -6.11
N ALA A 53 13.30 -2.54 -6.61
CA ALA A 53 13.80 -2.75 -7.96
C ALA A 53 12.81 -2.21 -9.01
N THR A 54 11.52 -2.49 -8.86
CA THR A 54 10.46 -1.95 -9.72
C THR A 54 10.41 -0.43 -9.68
N MET A 55 10.38 0.18 -8.50
CA MET A 55 10.37 1.65 -8.35
C MET A 55 11.58 2.31 -9.01
N ARG A 56 12.77 1.71 -8.92
CA ARG A 56 14.00 2.24 -9.55
C ARG A 56 13.91 2.27 -11.08
N MET A 57 13.07 1.44 -11.68
CA MET A 57 12.81 1.45 -13.12
C MET A 57 11.73 2.47 -13.52
N MET A 58 10.88 2.89 -12.57
CA MET A 58 9.76 3.81 -12.80
C MET A 58 10.13 5.28 -12.64
N THR A 59 11.27 5.72 -13.18
CA THR A 59 11.85 7.05 -12.88
C THR A 59 10.99 8.25 -13.32
N MET A 60 10.03 8.05 -14.21
CA MET A 60 9.08 9.10 -14.63
C MET A 60 7.96 9.31 -13.62
N SER A 61 7.48 8.23 -12.99
CA SER A 61 6.34 8.25 -12.08
C SER A 61 6.77 8.29 -10.62
N ILE A 62 7.95 7.78 -10.31
CA ILE A 62 8.50 7.64 -8.98
C ILE A 62 9.90 8.28 -8.96
N PRO A 63 10.02 9.51 -8.42
CA PRO A 63 11.31 10.13 -8.17
C PRO A 63 12.15 9.26 -7.22
N ARG A 64 13.48 9.27 -7.37
CA ARG A 64 14.34 8.37 -6.57
C ARG A 64 14.33 8.71 -5.08
N GLU A 65 14.14 9.98 -4.76
CA GLU A 65 14.11 10.54 -3.41
C GLU A 65 12.92 10.03 -2.57
N VAL A 66 11.84 9.57 -3.19
CA VAL A 66 10.66 9.05 -2.46
C VAL A 66 10.73 7.55 -2.19
N ILE A 67 11.62 6.82 -2.88
CA ILE A 67 11.77 5.35 -2.75
C ILE A 67 12.05 4.94 -1.29
N PRO A 68 12.95 5.61 -0.53
CA PRO A 68 13.16 5.25 0.88
C PRO A 68 11.90 5.36 1.73
N THR A 69 11.08 6.38 1.51
CA THR A 69 9.79 6.55 2.20
C THR A 69 8.84 5.42 1.86
N MET A 70 8.67 5.10 0.57
CA MET A 70 7.80 4.01 0.12
C MET A 70 8.25 2.65 0.68
N ALA A 71 9.57 2.37 0.69
CA ALA A 71 10.11 1.17 1.32
C ALA A 71 9.84 1.16 2.84
N GLY A 72 9.96 2.30 3.52
CA GLY A 72 9.62 2.44 4.93
C GLY A 72 8.16 2.09 5.24
N LEU A 73 7.22 2.55 4.41
CA LEU A 73 5.79 2.22 4.54
C LEU A 73 5.55 0.71 4.44
N VAL A 74 6.18 0.05 3.47
CA VAL A 74 6.06 -1.40 3.23
C VAL A 74 6.65 -2.19 4.39
N ILE A 75 7.84 -1.80 4.88
CA ILE A 75 8.48 -2.45 6.02
C ILE A 75 7.64 -2.29 7.29
N ALA A 76 7.14 -1.08 7.55
CA ALA A 76 6.26 -0.83 8.70
C ALA A 76 5.01 -1.72 8.63
N ALA A 77 4.33 -1.76 7.48
CA ALA A 77 3.14 -2.56 7.29
C ALA A 77 3.43 -4.07 7.42
N GLY A 78 4.51 -4.57 6.82
CA GLY A 78 4.94 -5.98 6.93
C GLY A 78 5.31 -6.39 8.35
N THR A 79 5.79 -5.45 9.17
CA THR A 79 6.10 -5.67 10.60
C THR A 79 4.89 -5.45 11.53
N GLY A 80 3.72 -5.14 10.98
CA GLY A 80 2.46 -5.04 11.73
C GLY A 80 2.08 -3.62 12.16
N LEU A 81 2.84 -2.59 11.75
CA LEU A 81 2.53 -1.18 12.02
C LEU A 81 1.85 -0.55 10.79
N SER A 82 0.68 0.07 10.97
CA SER A 82 0.01 0.71 9.84
C SER A 82 0.82 1.89 9.27
N PRO A 83 0.77 2.15 7.95
CA PRO A 83 1.49 3.26 7.32
C PRO A 83 1.18 4.62 7.97
N ASN A 84 -0.08 4.84 8.35
CA ASN A 84 -0.51 6.04 9.06
C ASN A 84 0.17 6.21 10.43
N LEU A 85 0.21 5.14 11.23
CA LEU A 85 0.86 5.17 12.54
C LEU A 85 2.37 5.34 12.42
N TRP A 86 2.98 4.74 11.41
CA TRP A 86 4.40 4.94 11.11
C TRP A 86 4.68 6.39 10.71
N ARG A 87 3.95 6.93 9.74
CA ARG A 87 4.20 8.27 9.21
C ARG A 87 3.99 9.37 10.27
N LYS A 88 3.01 9.18 11.17
CA LYS A 88 2.71 10.10 12.28
C LYS A 88 3.91 10.34 13.22
N GLN A 89 4.84 9.39 13.31
CA GLN A 89 6.08 9.55 14.11
C GLN A 89 7.01 10.65 13.56
N TYR A 90 6.83 11.01 12.29
CA TYR A 90 7.61 12.03 11.58
C TYR A 90 6.76 13.25 11.21
N GLY A 91 5.57 13.40 11.80
CA GLY A 91 4.61 14.47 11.53
C GLY A 91 3.42 14.04 10.67
N TYR A 92 2.69 15.03 10.14
CA TYR A 92 1.55 14.77 9.26
C TYR A 92 2.00 14.54 7.82
N TRP A 93 1.15 13.84 7.06
CA TRP A 93 1.30 13.67 5.63
C TRP A 93 1.31 15.02 4.90
N THR A 94 2.17 15.14 3.90
CA THR A 94 2.20 16.28 2.99
C THR A 94 1.58 15.93 1.65
N LYS A 95 1.25 16.96 0.87
CA LYS A 95 0.67 16.79 -0.47
C LYS A 95 1.61 16.00 -1.40
N GLU A 96 2.91 16.24 -1.28
CA GLU A 96 3.95 15.60 -2.07
C GLU A 96 4.08 14.10 -1.78
N GLU A 97 3.62 13.66 -0.61
CA GLU A 97 3.66 12.26 -0.18
C GLU A 97 2.45 11.45 -0.66
N MET A 98 1.42 12.09 -1.24
CA MET A 98 0.20 11.41 -1.70
C MET A 98 0.46 10.49 -2.90
N THR A 99 1.22 10.94 -3.90
CA THR A 99 1.55 10.11 -5.06
C THR A 99 2.40 8.89 -4.68
N PRO A 100 3.46 9.01 -3.85
CA PRO A 100 4.17 7.85 -3.30
C PRO A 100 3.27 6.87 -2.53
N LEU A 101 2.32 7.38 -1.74
CA LEU A 101 1.37 6.54 -1.00
C LEU A 101 0.48 5.73 -1.96
N GLU A 102 -0.13 6.39 -2.94
CA GLU A 102 -0.96 5.74 -3.96
C GLU A 102 -0.16 4.70 -4.77
N ALA A 103 1.03 5.07 -5.24
CA ALA A 103 1.90 4.18 -5.98
C ALA A 103 2.29 2.95 -5.15
N THR A 104 2.51 3.11 -3.83
CA THR A 104 2.81 1.97 -2.94
C THR A 104 1.63 1.02 -2.85
N ALA A 105 0.40 1.53 -2.67
CA ALA A 105 -0.80 0.71 -2.64
C ALA A 105 -1.00 -0.05 -3.97
N PHE A 106 -0.79 0.64 -5.10
CA PHE A 106 -0.90 0.06 -6.43
C PHE A 106 0.13 -1.05 -6.68
N LEU A 107 1.41 -0.79 -6.38
CA LEU A 107 2.48 -1.77 -6.61
C LEU A 107 2.33 -3.01 -5.73
N LEU A 108 1.80 -2.88 -4.51
CA LEU A 108 1.50 -4.05 -3.67
C LEU A 108 0.35 -4.89 -4.23
N ALA A 109 -0.71 -4.23 -4.74
CA ALA A 109 -1.80 -4.93 -5.41
C ALA A 109 -1.29 -5.67 -6.66
N GLU A 110 -0.45 -5.01 -7.47
CA GLU A 110 0.18 -5.62 -8.65
C GLU A 110 1.08 -6.80 -8.28
N HIS A 111 1.88 -6.68 -7.22
CA HIS A 111 2.68 -7.77 -6.70
C HIS A 111 1.82 -8.99 -6.31
N ILE A 112 0.73 -8.77 -5.57
CA ILE A 112 -0.23 -9.83 -5.19
C ILE A 112 -0.84 -10.49 -6.43
N ASN A 113 -1.33 -9.69 -7.37
CA ASN A 113 -1.94 -10.19 -8.60
C ASN A 113 -0.94 -11.06 -9.40
N ASN A 114 0.32 -10.63 -9.46
CA ASN A 114 1.37 -11.37 -10.15
C ASN A 114 1.70 -12.72 -9.49
N ILE A 115 1.85 -12.76 -8.16
CA ILE A 115 2.19 -14.03 -7.47
C ILE A 115 1.03 -15.03 -7.40
N THR A 116 -0.21 -14.53 -7.53
CA THR A 116 -1.42 -15.37 -7.59
C THR A 116 -1.79 -15.74 -9.02
N GLU A 117 -1.10 -15.19 -10.02
CA GLU A 117 -1.42 -15.32 -11.44
C GLU A 117 -2.86 -14.91 -11.78
N ASP A 118 -3.44 -13.98 -11.02
CA ASP A 118 -4.82 -13.51 -11.16
C ASP A 118 -4.87 -11.97 -11.11
N PRO A 119 -5.28 -11.31 -12.22
CA PRO A 119 -5.19 -9.86 -12.37
C PRO A 119 -6.11 -9.07 -11.43
N ASP A 120 -7.10 -9.70 -10.80
CA ASP A 120 -8.10 -9.05 -9.96
C ASP A 120 -8.09 -9.57 -8.51
N PHE A 121 -7.09 -10.38 -8.14
CA PHE A 121 -7.02 -11.01 -6.82
C PHE A 121 -6.98 -9.99 -5.68
N ALA A 122 -6.11 -8.99 -5.75
CA ALA A 122 -5.98 -7.97 -4.71
C ALA A 122 -7.31 -7.22 -4.50
N THR A 123 -8.03 -6.90 -5.57
CA THR A 123 -9.34 -6.25 -5.48
C THR A 123 -10.38 -7.15 -4.84
N ARG A 124 -10.45 -8.44 -5.24
CA ARG A 124 -11.38 -9.39 -4.61
C ARG A 124 -11.06 -9.62 -3.15
N LEU A 125 -9.79 -9.67 -2.78
CA LEU A 125 -9.37 -9.78 -1.38
C LEU A 125 -9.95 -8.66 -0.51
N ILE A 126 -9.87 -7.41 -0.98
CA ILE A 126 -10.46 -6.28 -0.26
C ILE A 126 -11.99 -6.33 -0.29
N ALA A 127 -12.60 -6.67 -1.43
CA ALA A 127 -14.05 -6.77 -1.55
C ALA A 127 -14.65 -7.83 -0.61
N THR A 128 -13.99 -8.99 -0.48
CA THR A 128 -14.37 -10.05 0.46
C THR A 128 -14.27 -9.55 1.90
N ALA A 129 -13.12 -8.97 2.28
CA ALA A 129 -12.92 -8.45 3.63
C ALA A 129 -13.93 -7.35 4.01
N LEU A 130 -14.29 -6.49 3.05
CA LEU A 130 -15.34 -5.49 3.25
C LEU A 130 -16.71 -6.15 3.44
N SER A 131 -17.06 -7.13 2.60
CA SER A 131 -18.36 -7.82 2.68
C SER A 131 -18.53 -8.52 4.03
N GLU A 132 -17.51 -9.21 4.50
CA GLU A 132 -17.50 -9.87 5.81
C GLU A 132 -17.66 -8.85 6.96
N ALA A 133 -17.06 -7.67 6.86
CA ALA A 133 -17.19 -6.62 7.88
C ALA A 133 -18.58 -5.97 7.94
N TYR A 134 -19.40 -6.09 6.89
CA TYR A 134 -20.78 -5.55 6.84
C TYR A 134 -21.85 -6.59 7.20
N GLU A 135 -21.48 -7.87 7.34
CA GLU A 135 -22.40 -8.94 7.75
C GLU A 135 -22.47 -9.13 9.29
N ASP A 136 -21.60 -8.43 10.04
CA ASP A 136 -21.63 -8.27 11.51
C ASP A 136 -22.42 -7.02 11.96
#